data_AF-A0A2D8MP21-F1
#
_entry.id   AF-A0A2D8MP21-F1
#
_cell.length_a   1.000
_cell.length_b   1.000
_cell.length_c   1.000
_cell.angle_alpha   90.00
_cell.angle_beta   90.00
_cell.angle_gamma   90.00
#
_symmetry.space_group_name_H-M   'P 1'
#
loop_
_entity.id
_entity.type
_entity.pdbx_description
1 polymer ?
#
loop_
_entity_poly.entity_id
_entity_poly.type
_entity_poly.pdbx_seq_one_letter_code
_entity_poly.pdbx_strand_id
1 'polypeptide(L)'
;MKTDTVEDIAFLLYGIPIILGLGHFLLEILSNQIYSESYLIATRNPFTFILSLISVSIAMILHLQSTSSNRNTLIAVHARRMRIVAIIIIGLSLIGAVTIADSNTNTMNLFLTARFPILFTSIMFLQSSFIQIPFSTSPKEKKIVSSLVSIILIIISPGVYYLGNILQLPFIINLSIALIFIIAGTILFIRDN
;
A
#
# COMPACT_ATOMS: atom_id res chain seq x y z
N MET A 1 -5.51 12.49 25.56
CA MET A 1 -6.86 12.01 25.17
C MET A 1 -7.09 12.10 23.66
N LYS A 2 -7.34 13.29 23.07
CA LYS A 2 -7.64 13.37 21.60
C LYS A 2 -6.52 12.84 20.68
N THR A 3 -5.27 12.97 21.10
CA THR A 3 -4.08 12.44 20.40
C THR A 3 -4.09 10.92 20.36
N ASP A 4 -4.39 10.30 21.50
CA ASP A 4 -4.17 8.88 21.76
C ASP A 4 -5.16 8.05 20.92
N THR A 5 -6.44 8.44 20.92
CA THR A 5 -7.48 7.82 20.09
C THR A 5 -7.17 7.90 18.58
N VAL A 6 -6.50 8.96 18.11
CA VAL A 6 -6.08 9.08 16.70
C VAL A 6 -4.90 8.15 16.39
N GLU A 7 -4.00 7.95 17.35
CA GLU A 7 -2.92 6.98 17.23
C GLU A 7 -3.42 5.53 17.26
N ASP A 8 -4.37 5.20 18.14
CA ASP A 8 -5.01 3.88 18.21
C ASP A 8 -5.72 3.53 16.89
N ILE A 9 -6.52 4.47 16.35
CA ILE A 9 -7.21 4.29 15.07
C ILE A 9 -6.20 4.12 13.92
N ALA A 10 -5.14 4.94 13.89
CA ALA A 10 -4.09 4.80 12.88
C ALA A 10 -3.35 3.45 12.99
N PHE A 11 -3.12 2.93 14.20
CA PHE A 11 -2.54 1.61 14.44
C PHE A 11 -3.45 0.48 13.95
N LEU A 12 -4.75 0.53 14.23
CA LEU A 12 -5.72 -0.45 13.72
C LEU A 12 -5.79 -0.47 12.19
N LEU A 13 -5.79 0.71 11.55
CA LEU A 13 -5.75 0.84 10.08
C LEU A 13 -4.47 0.23 9.47
N TYR A 14 -3.32 0.32 10.13
CA TYR A 14 -2.10 -0.39 9.70
C TYR A 14 -2.22 -1.92 9.78
N GLY A 15 -3.11 -2.46 10.62
CA GLY A 15 -3.38 -3.90 10.69
C GLY A 15 -4.27 -4.42 9.57
N ILE A 16 -5.14 -3.59 8.99
CA ILE A 16 -6.13 -3.99 7.97
C ILE A 16 -5.49 -4.70 6.76
N PRO A 17 -4.35 -4.26 6.18
CA PRO A 17 -3.69 -4.99 5.10
C PRO A 17 -3.34 -6.45 5.42
N ILE A 18 -2.97 -6.74 6.67
CA ILE A 18 -2.64 -8.09 7.14
C ILE A 18 -3.92 -8.89 7.38
N ILE A 19 -4.93 -8.27 8.01
CA ILE A 19 -6.23 -8.88 8.31
C ILE A 19 -6.97 -9.27 7.01
N LEU A 20 -6.99 -8.39 6.01
CA LEU A 20 -7.62 -8.67 4.71
C LEU A 20 -6.84 -9.74 3.93
N GLY A 21 -5.50 -9.68 3.92
CA GLY A 21 -4.69 -10.68 3.24
C GLY A 21 -4.87 -12.10 3.81
N LEU A 22 -4.76 -12.24 5.15
CA LEU A 22 -4.94 -13.52 5.83
C LEU A 22 -6.40 -13.98 5.83
N GLY A 23 -7.36 -13.09 6.09
CA GLY A 23 -8.78 -13.42 6.10
C GLY A 23 -9.28 -13.90 4.74
N HIS A 24 -8.88 -13.24 3.66
CA HIS A 24 -9.23 -13.67 2.31
C HIS A 24 -8.55 -15.00 1.94
N PHE A 25 -7.29 -15.22 2.34
CA PHE A 25 -6.62 -16.52 2.15
C PHE A 25 -7.31 -17.66 2.91
N LEU A 26 -7.74 -17.44 4.15
CA LEU A 26 -8.48 -18.43 4.94
C LEU A 26 -9.85 -18.75 4.33
N LEU A 27 -10.57 -17.74 3.83
CA LEU A 27 -11.83 -17.96 3.09
C LEU A 27 -11.61 -18.77 1.82
N GLU A 28 -10.53 -18.51 1.07
CA GLU A 28 -10.22 -19.26 -0.16
C GLU A 28 -9.69 -20.69 0.07
N ILE A 29 -9.17 -21.00 1.27
CA ILE A 29 -8.90 -22.39 1.69
C ILE A 29 -10.22 -23.13 1.93
N LEU A 30 -11.16 -22.49 2.62
CA LEU A 30 -12.46 -23.07 2.97
C LEU A 30 -13.37 -23.31 1.75
N SER A 31 -13.18 -22.58 0.65
CA SER A 31 -13.88 -22.79 -0.62
C SER A 31 -13.22 -23.85 -1.51
N ASN A 32 -11.92 -23.69 -1.83
CA ASN A 32 -11.32 -24.36 -2.99
C ASN A 32 -10.52 -25.64 -2.64
N GLN A 33 -10.22 -25.88 -1.36
CA GLN A 33 -9.38 -26.99 -0.85
C GLN A 33 -7.91 -27.04 -1.33
N ILE A 34 -7.57 -26.46 -2.50
CA ILE A 34 -6.23 -26.45 -3.09
C ILE A 34 -5.46 -25.22 -2.62
N TYR A 35 -4.63 -25.37 -1.58
CA TYR A 35 -3.87 -24.30 -0.93
C TYR A 35 -3.07 -23.38 -1.90
N SER A 36 -2.50 -23.93 -2.97
CA SER A 36 -1.73 -23.17 -3.97
C SER A 36 -2.60 -22.23 -4.81
N GLU A 37 -3.81 -22.66 -5.17
CA GLU A 37 -4.78 -21.80 -5.83
C GLU A 37 -5.35 -20.78 -4.86
N SER A 38 -5.73 -21.17 -3.64
CA SER A 38 -6.18 -20.26 -2.59
C SER A 38 -5.16 -19.14 -2.29
N TYR A 39 -3.87 -19.48 -2.22
CA TYR A 39 -2.78 -18.51 -2.06
C TYR A 39 -2.68 -17.54 -3.25
N LEU A 40 -2.75 -18.05 -4.48
CA LEU A 40 -2.65 -17.22 -5.68
C LEU A 40 -3.89 -16.36 -5.92
N ILE A 41 -5.10 -16.84 -5.58
CA ILE A 41 -6.33 -16.05 -5.61
C ILE A 41 -6.23 -14.92 -4.57
N ALA A 42 -5.83 -15.23 -3.34
CA ALA A 42 -5.70 -14.24 -2.28
C ALA A 42 -4.63 -13.19 -2.54
N THR A 43 -3.45 -13.59 -3.02
CA THR A 43 -2.35 -12.67 -3.34
C THR A 43 -2.47 -11.98 -4.71
N ARG A 44 -3.55 -12.21 -5.45
CA ARG A 44 -3.87 -11.48 -6.69
C ARG A 44 -5.17 -10.65 -6.61
N ASN A 45 -5.93 -10.75 -5.52
CA ASN A 45 -7.21 -10.03 -5.38
C ASN A 45 -7.00 -8.49 -5.39
N PRO A 46 -7.62 -7.76 -6.35
CA PRO A 46 -7.45 -6.30 -6.47
C PRO A 46 -8.24 -5.51 -5.44
N PHE A 47 -9.34 -6.04 -4.89
CA PHE A 47 -10.10 -5.38 -3.82
C PHE A 47 -9.31 -5.41 -2.51
N THR A 48 -8.69 -6.55 -2.17
CA THR A 48 -7.74 -6.66 -1.05
C THR A 48 -6.61 -5.63 -1.19
N PHE A 49 -6.05 -5.45 -2.39
CA PHE A 49 -5.04 -4.43 -2.70
C PHE A 49 -5.53 -2.99 -2.47
N ILE A 50 -6.66 -2.62 -3.07
CA ILE A 50 -7.21 -1.26 -3.01
C ILE A 50 -7.60 -0.89 -1.57
N LEU A 51 -8.29 -1.79 -0.85
CA LEU A 51 -8.68 -1.57 0.55
C LEU A 51 -7.48 -1.43 1.48
N SER A 52 -6.42 -2.22 1.25
CA SER A 52 -5.16 -2.12 2.01
C SER A 52 -4.47 -0.77 1.82
N LEU A 53 -4.39 -0.28 0.58
CA LEU A 53 -3.80 1.03 0.28
C LEU A 53 -4.66 2.19 0.81
N ILE A 54 -5.98 2.11 0.69
CA ILE A 54 -6.91 3.10 1.26
C ILE A 54 -6.73 3.16 2.78
N SER A 55 -6.67 2.02 3.46
CA SER A 55 -6.55 1.97 4.92
C SER A 55 -5.28 2.65 5.43
N VAL A 56 -4.12 2.34 4.86
CA VAL A 56 -2.85 2.99 5.24
C VAL A 56 -2.82 4.47 4.84
N SER A 57 -3.47 4.84 3.73
CA SER A 57 -3.60 6.26 3.32
C SER A 57 -4.47 7.06 4.30
N ILE A 58 -5.55 6.47 4.82
CA ILE A 58 -6.37 7.09 5.88
C ILE A 58 -5.56 7.19 7.19
N ALA A 59 -4.80 6.15 7.56
CA ALA A 59 -3.90 6.19 8.72
C ALA A 59 -2.90 7.36 8.61
N MET A 60 -2.36 7.61 7.40
CA MET A 60 -1.48 8.75 7.13
C MET A 60 -2.18 10.08 7.30
N ILE A 61 -3.36 10.25 6.70
CA ILE A 61 -4.13 11.50 6.77
C ILE A 61 -4.47 11.84 8.23
N LEU A 62 -4.95 10.86 9.00
CA LEU A 62 -5.25 11.03 10.43
C LEU A 62 -4.00 11.41 11.24
N HIS A 63 -2.88 10.75 11.02
CA HIS A 63 -1.63 11.01 11.75
C HIS A 63 -0.99 12.36 11.37
N LEU A 64 -1.19 12.85 10.14
CA LEU A 64 -0.76 14.18 9.67
C LEU A 64 -1.70 15.31 10.11
N GLN A 65 -2.99 15.03 10.30
CA GLN A 65 -3.98 15.96 10.86
C GLN A 65 -3.89 16.08 12.40
N SER A 66 -3.18 15.16 13.06
CA SER A 66 -2.88 15.23 14.50
C SER A 66 -1.94 16.41 14.80
N THR A 67 -2.52 17.56 15.16
CA THR A 67 -1.81 18.81 15.49
C THR A 67 -0.87 18.61 16.68
N SER A 68 0.39 18.31 16.39
CA SER A 68 1.46 18.11 17.36
C SER A 68 2.63 19.04 17.07
N SER A 69 3.31 19.51 18.12
CA SER A 69 4.53 20.32 18.01
C SER A 69 5.69 19.55 17.36
N ASN A 70 5.64 18.22 17.37
CA ASN A 70 6.67 17.32 16.84
C ASN A 70 6.27 16.64 15.52
N ARG A 71 5.64 17.38 14.59
CA ARG A 71 5.21 16.88 13.26
C ARG A 71 6.28 16.02 12.56
N ASN A 72 7.56 16.39 12.63
CA ASN A 72 8.66 15.66 12.01
C ASN A 72 8.91 14.28 12.63
N THR A 73 8.68 14.09 13.93
CA THR A 73 8.82 12.77 14.58
C THR A 73 7.65 11.87 14.27
N LEU A 74 6.41 12.40 14.23
CA LEU A 74 5.23 11.67 13.76
C LEU A 74 5.42 11.20 12.31
N ILE A 75 5.92 12.07 11.43
CA ILE A 75 6.30 11.74 10.04
C ILE A 75 7.30 10.57 10.00
N ALA A 76 8.35 10.59 10.82
CA ALA A 76 9.34 9.52 10.88
C ALA A 76 8.76 8.20 11.43
N VAL A 77 7.90 8.26 12.45
CA VAL A 77 7.16 7.11 13.02
C VAL A 77 6.22 6.50 11.98
N HIS A 78 5.49 7.33 11.24
CA HIS A 78 4.55 6.90 10.21
C HIS A 78 5.27 6.18 9.05
N ALA A 79 6.35 6.77 8.54
CA ALA A 79 7.20 6.12 7.54
C ALA A 79 7.82 4.80 8.05
N ARG A 80 8.19 4.71 9.34
CA ARG A 80 8.67 3.47 9.95
C ARG A 80 7.56 2.41 10.02
N ARG A 81 6.33 2.78 10.39
CA ARG A 81 5.17 1.87 10.44
C ARG A 81 4.82 1.33 9.05
N MET A 82 4.80 2.18 8.01
CA MET A 82 4.65 1.76 6.61
C MET A 82 5.69 0.69 6.21
N ARG A 83 6.98 0.92 6.50
CA ARG A 83 8.05 -0.07 6.20
C ARG A 83 7.87 -1.37 6.98
N ILE A 84 7.43 -1.33 8.24
CA ILE A 84 7.17 -2.53 9.05
C ILE A 84 6.02 -3.35 8.45
N VAL A 85 4.88 -2.73 8.12
CA VAL A 85 3.73 -3.44 7.52
C VAL A 85 4.08 -4.02 6.15
N ALA A 86 4.88 -3.30 5.36
CA ALA A 86 5.42 -3.78 4.09
C ALA A 86 6.31 -5.03 4.26
N ILE A 87 7.26 -5.00 5.20
CA ILE A 87 8.14 -6.14 5.53
C ILE A 87 7.32 -7.34 6.03
N ILE A 88 6.28 -7.13 6.84
CA ILE A 88 5.39 -8.19 7.30
C ILE A 88 4.63 -8.81 6.12
N ILE A 89 4.09 -8.02 5.19
CA ILE A 89 3.32 -8.53 4.05
C ILE A 89 4.20 -9.32 3.06
N ILE A 90 5.39 -8.83 2.70
CA ILE A 90 6.29 -9.58 1.83
C ILE A 90 6.86 -10.83 2.52
N GLY A 91 7.08 -10.78 3.85
CA GLY A 91 7.47 -11.92 4.66
C GLY A 91 6.39 -13.00 4.72
N LEU A 92 5.14 -12.64 5.03
CA LEU A 92 3.99 -13.55 5.01
C LEU A 92 3.75 -14.16 3.63
N SER A 93 3.95 -13.38 2.56
CA SER A 93 3.89 -13.88 1.19
C SER A 93 4.97 -14.92 0.87
N LEU A 94 6.21 -14.67 1.30
CA LEU A 94 7.32 -15.60 1.10
C LEU A 94 7.13 -16.88 1.92
N ILE A 95 6.69 -16.76 3.18
CA ILE A 95 6.33 -17.90 4.03
C ILE A 95 5.22 -18.73 3.35
N GLY A 96 4.14 -18.09 2.89
CA GLY A 96 3.05 -18.76 2.17
C GLY A 96 3.56 -19.54 0.96
N ALA A 97 4.34 -18.90 0.10
CA ALA A 97 4.94 -19.54 -1.08
C ALA A 97 5.90 -20.70 -0.72
N VAL A 98 6.61 -20.65 0.41
CA VAL A 98 7.43 -21.77 0.91
C VAL A 98 6.55 -22.91 1.43
N THR A 99 5.54 -22.61 2.25
CA THR A 99 4.68 -23.63 2.90
C THR A 99 3.75 -24.38 1.94
N ILE A 100 3.57 -23.88 0.72
CA ILE A 100 2.57 -24.35 -0.25
C ILE A 100 3.21 -24.86 -1.55
N ALA A 101 4.54 -24.71 -1.69
CA ALA A 101 5.28 -25.29 -2.81
C ALA A 101 5.32 -26.82 -2.74
N ASP A 102 4.99 -27.47 -3.85
CA ASP A 102 5.02 -28.93 -4.03
C ASP A 102 6.07 -29.35 -5.09
N SER A 103 6.08 -30.63 -5.48
CA SER A 103 6.97 -31.14 -6.53
C SER A 103 6.74 -30.51 -7.92
N ASN A 104 5.62 -29.82 -8.13
CA ASN A 104 5.19 -29.24 -9.41
C ASN A 104 5.31 -27.71 -9.41
N THR A 105 5.34 -27.06 -8.24
CA THR A 105 5.23 -25.62 -8.06
C THR A 105 6.45 -25.02 -7.34
N ASN A 106 7.38 -24.48 -8.12
CA ASN A 106 8.55 -23.78 -7.60
C ASN A 106 8.14 -22.58 -6.71
N THR A 107 8.58 -22.58 -5.45
CA THR A 107 8.43 -21.49 -4.46
C THR A 107 8.69 -20.10 -5.04
N MET A 108 9.76 -19.93 -5.81
CA MET A 108 10.12 -18.63 -6.40
C MET A 108 9.11 -18.18 -7.45
N ASN A 109 8.51 -19.11 -8.19
CA ASN A 109 7.45 -18.80 -9.14
C ASN A 109 6.13 -18.45 -8.43
N LEU A 110 5.75 -19.19 -7.38
CA LEU A 110 4.60 -18.86 -6.54
C LEU A 110 4.73 -17.46 -5.93
N PHE A 111 5.90 -17.14 -5.37
CA PHE A 111 6.20 -15.83 -4.80
C PHE A 111 6.19 -14.70 -5.84
N LEU A 112 6.89 -14.86 -6.98
CA LEU A 112 6.92 -13.83 -8.02
C LEU A 112 5.56 -13.60 -8.70
N THR A 113 4.67 -14.60 -8.70
CA THR A 113 3.31 -14.45 -9.25
C THR A 113 2.27 -14.01 -8.20
N ALA A 114 2.69 -13.75 -6.96
CA ALA A 114 1.92 -13.08 -5.93
C ALA A 114 2.00 -11.55 -6.15
N ARG A 115 0.99 -10.97 -6.80
CA ARG A 115 1.03 -9.57 -7.24
C ARG A 115 0.86 -8.59 -6.08
N PHE A 116 -0.14 -8.79 -5.21
CA PHE A 116 -0.44 -7.91 -4.07
C PHE A 116 0.79 -7.64 -3.18
N PRO A 117 1.54 -8.66 -2.68
CA PRO A 117 2.58 -8.43 -1.68
C PRO A 117 3.74 -7.61 -2.21
N ILE A 118 4.18 -7.90 -3.44
CA ILE A 118 5.26 -7.17 -4.12
C ILE A 118 4.84 -5.72 -4.37
N LEU A 119 3.66 -5.52 -4.98
CA LEU A 119 3.12 -4.19 -5.29
C LEU A 119 2.93 -3.32 -4.04
N PHE A 120 2.26 -3.85 -3.03
CA PHE A 120 1.98 -3.14 -1.78
C PHE A 120 3.29 -2.74 -1.09
N THR A 121 4.25 -3.66 -1.02
CA THR A 121 5.57 -3.39 -0.44
C THR A 121 6.31 -2.29 -1.18
N SER A 122 6.35 -2.32 -2.51
CA SER A 122 6.96 -1.26 -3.33
C SER A 122 6.33 0.11 -3.07
N ILE A 123 4.99 0.19 -3.02
CA ILE A 123 4.27 1.45 -2.78
C ILE A 123 4.54 1.98 -1.37
N MET A 124 4.51 1.12 -0.34
CA MET A 124 4.83 1.51 1.04
C MET A 124 6.28 2.01 1.20
N PHE A 125 7.25 1.35 0.55
CA PHE A 125 8.65 1.80 0.58
C PHE A 125 8.84 3.14 -0.14
N LEU A 126 8.17 3.36 -1.27
CA LEU A 126 8.17 4.67 -1.94
C LEU A 126 7.53 5.76 -1.06
N GLN A 127 6.29 5.56 -0.62
CA GLN A 127 5.56 6.51 0.24
C GLN A 127 6.37 6.86 1.49
N SER A 128 6.84 5.86 2.25
CA SER A 128 7.66 6.09 3.46
C SER A 128 8.96 6.86 3.20
N SER A 129 9.49 6.80 1.98
CA SER A 129 10.72 7.52 1.61
C SER A 129 10.44 8.96 1.22
N PHE A 130 9.38 9.23 0.45
CA PHE A 130 8.95 10.60 0.14
C PHE A 130 8.45 11.35 1.38
N ILE A 131 7.72 10.68 2.28
CA ILE A 131 7.19 11.25 3.53
C ILE A 131 8.31 11.77 4.45
N GLN A 132 9.51 11.14 4.42
CA GLN A 132 10.62 11.50 5.30
C GLN A 132 11.43 12.75 4.87
N ILE A 133 11.18 13.31 3.68
CA ILE A 133 12.02 14.40 3.15
C ILE A 133 11.52 15.76 3.67
N PRO A 134 12.34 16.54 4.41
CA PRO A 134 11.90 17.79 5.04
C PRO A 134 11.93 18.95 4.03
N PHE A 135 10.83 19.15 3.32
CA PHE A 135 10.64 20.31 2.44
C PHE A 135 10.00 21.50 3.19
N SER A 136 10.49 22.71 2.89
CA SER A 136 10.01 23.98 3.47
C SER A 136 9.44 24.87 2.37
N THR A 137 8.34 25.58 2.65
CA THR A 137 8.02 26.97 2.20
C THR A 137 6.56 27.34 2.47
N SER A 138 6.24 28.64 2.45
CA SER A 138 4.88 29.19 2.46
C SER A 138 4.80 30.43 1.56
N PRO A 139 3.60 30.97 1.22
CA PRO A 139 2.26 30.36 1.12
C PRO A 139 1.98 30.05 -0.39
N LYS A 140 0.80 30.11 -1.05
CA LYS A 140 -0.66 30.17 -0.75
C LYS A 140 -1.40 29.51 -1.94
N GLU A 141 -2.74 29.46 -1.90
CA GLU A 141 -3.72 29.29 -3.02
C GLU A 141 -3.39 28.30 -4.15
N LYS A 142 -2.42 28.56 -5.03
CA LYS A 142 -1.88 27.54 -5.97
C LYS A 142 -1.56 26.22 -5.25
N LYS A 143 -1.09 26.31 -3.99
CA LYS A 143 -0.83 25.16 -3.12
C LYS A 143 -2.06 24.25 -2.93
N ILE A 144 -3.28 24.81 -2.80
CA ILE A 144 -4.49 24.03 -2.52
C ILE A 144 -4.92 23.20 -3.74
N VAL A 145 -4.98 23.81 -4.92
CA VAL A 145 -5.42 23.13 -6.15
C VAL A 145 -4.45 22.01 -6.52
N SER A 146 -3.14 22.25 -6.42
CA SER A 146 -2.15 21.23 -6.71
C SER A 146 -2.14 20.11 -5.66
N SER A 147 -2.23 20.43 -4.37
CA SER A 147 -2.34 19.42 -3.29
C SER A 147 -3.56 18.51 -3.49
N LEU A 148 -4.71 19.04 -3.93
CA LEU A 148 -5.88 18.25 -4.35
C LEU A 148 -5.58 17.35 -5.56
N VAL A 149 -5.06 17.89 -6.66
CA VAL A 149 -4.68 17.11 -7.87
C VAL A 149 -3.69 16.00 -7.53
N SER A 150 -2.77 16.27 -6.60
CA SER A 150 -1.75 15.34 -6.13
C SER A 150 -2.34 14.17 -5.35
N ILE A 151 -3.22 14.46 -4.39
CA ILE A 151 -3.98 13.45 -3.64
C ILE A 151 -4.83 12.61 -4.60
N ILE A 152 -5.48 13.25 -5.58
CA ILE A 152 -6.27 12.59 -6.62
C ILE A 152 -5.40 11.64 -7.46
N LEU A 153 -4.21 12.06 -7.92
CA LEU A 153 -3.29 11.20 -8.69
C LEU A 153 -2.82 9.97 -7.89
N ILE A 154 -2.52 10.14 -6.60
CA ILE A 154 -2.12 9.04 -5.71
C ILE A 154 -3.29 8.07 -5.47
N ILE A 155 -4.51 8.58 -5.26
CA ILE A 155 -5.73 7.77 -5.06
C ILE A 155 -6.22 7.09 -6.36
N ILE A 156 -5.96 7.69 -7.52
CA ILE A 156 -6.33 7.14 -8.84
C ILE A 156 -5.37 6.04 -9.29
N SER A 157 -4.11 6.02 -8.85
CA SER A 157 -3.13 4.99 -9.26
C SER A 157 -3.61 3.53 -9.10
N PRO A 158 -4.20 3.11 -7.96
CA PRO A 158 -4.79 1.76 -7.83
C PRO A 158 -5.94 1.49 -8.82
N GLY A 159 -6.75 2.51 -9.14
CA GLY A 159 -7.80 2.43 -10.15
C GLY A 159 -7.26 2.31 -11.57
N VAL A 160 -6.17 3.02 -11.89
CA VAL A 160 -5.44 2.90 -13.16
C VAL A 160 -4.80 1.53 -13.30
N TYR A 161 -4.22 0.98 -12.23
CA TYR A 161 -3.70 -0.39 -12.22
C TYR A 161 -4.81 -1.43 -12.43
N TYR A 162 -5.98 -1.23 -11.83
CA TYR A 162 -7.15 -2.09 -12.02
C TYR A 162 -7.69 -2.03 -13.46
N LEU A 163 -7.81 -0.82 -14.03
CA LEU A 163 -8.17 -0.60 -15.44
C LEU A 163 -7.17 -1.29 -16.39
N GLY A 164 -5.86 -1.13 -16.17
CA GLY A 164 -4.85 -1.82 -16.96
C GLY A 164 -4.91 -3.35 -16.86
N ASN A 165 -5.38 -3.88 -15.73
CA ASN A 165 -5.57 -5.33 -15.55
C ASN A 165 -6.86 -5.82 -16.26
N ILE A 166 -7.92 -5.02 -16.34
CA ILE A 166 -9.11 -5.29 -17.19
C ILE A 166 -8.71 -5.26 -18.67
N LEU A 167 -7.88 -4.29 -19.07
CA LEU A 167 -7.33 -4.16 -20.42
C LEU A 167 -6.22 -5.17 -20.74
N GLN A 168 -6.01 -6.17 -19.88
CA GLN A 168 -5.03 -7.26 -20.02
C GLN A 168 -3.57 -6.79 -20.28
N LEU A 169 -3.21 -5.58 -19.83
CA LEU A 169 -1.87 -5.04 -20.02
C LEU A 169 -0.82 -5.92 -19.30
N PRO A 170 0.35 -6.17 -19.94
CA PRO A 170 1.46 -6.87 -19.29
C PRO A 170 1.81 -6.25 -17.95
N PHE A 171 2.05 -7.10 -16.93
CA PHE A 171 2.25 -6.68 -15.53
C PHE A 171 3.23 -5.52 -15.38
N ILE A 172 4.38 -5.58 -16.07
CA ILE A 172 5.42 -4.54 -16.04
C ILE A 172 4.89 -3.20 -16.56
N ILE A 173 4.13 -3.19 -17.65
CA ILE A 173 3.57 -1.97 -18.26
C ILE A 173 2.50 -1.38 -17.33
N ASN A 174 1.57 -2.22 -16.86
CA ASN A 174 0.50 -1.81 -15.94
C ASN A 174 1.06 -1.21 -14.63
N LEU A 175 2.07 -1.87 -14.07
CA LEU A 175 2.80 -1.40 -12.89
C LEU A 175 3.52 -0.07 -13.17
N SER A 176 4.21 0.05 -14.31
CA SER A 176 4.92 1.27 -14.68
C SER A 176 3.97 2.47 -14.78
N ILE A 177 2.79 2.29 -15.39
CA ILE A 177 1.76 3.35 -15.47
C ILE A 177 1.25 3.71 -14.07
N ALA A 178 0.90 2.72 -13.24
CA ALA A 178 0.43 2.97 -11.88
C ALA A 178 1.49 3.70 -11.02
N LEU A 179 2.78 3.37 -11.19
CA LEU A 179 3.89 4.06 -10.52
C LEU A 179 4.06 5.48 -11.04
N ILE A 180 3.92 5.74 -12.34
CA ILE A 180 3.97 7.10 -12.90
C ILE A 180 2.91 8.00 -12.25
N PHE A 181 1.69 7.50 -12.01
CA PHE A 181 0.66 8.26 -11.29
C PHE A 181 1.03 8.56 -9.83
N ILE A 182 1.62 7.60 -9.10
CA ILE A 182 2.12 7.83 -7.74
C ILE A 182 3.27 8.84 -7.74
N ILE A 183 4.24 8.69 -8.63
CA ILE A 183 5.43 9.56 -8.73
C ILE A 183 5.02 10.98 -9.11
N ALA A 184 4.20 11.15 -10.14
CA ALA A 184 3.70 12.47 -10.56
C ALA A 184 2.84 13.14 -9.48
N GLY A 185 1.92 12.39 -8.86
CA GLY A 185 1.11 12.88 -7.75
C GLY A 185 1.96 13.28 -6.54
N THR A 186 2.98 12.50 -6.19
CA THR A 186 3.87 12.80 -5.07
C THR A 186 4.81 13.98 -5.38
N ILE A 187 5.29 14.11 -6.61
CA ILE A 187 6.10 15.26 -7.05
C ILE A 187 5.27 16.56 -7.00
N LEU A 188 4.02 16.55 -7.46
CA LEU A 188 3.12 17.70 -7.34
C LEU A 188 2.80 18.00 -5.85
N PHE A 189 2.60 16.97 -5.02
CA PHE A 189 2.37 17.14 -3.59
C PHE A 189 3.56 17.79 -2.89
N ILE A 190 4.78 17.48 -3.33
CA ILE A 190 6.03 18.03 -2.80
C ILE A 190 6.30 19.44 -3.31
N ARG A 191 6.09 19.71 -4.61
CA ARG A 191 6.43 21.01 -5.21
C ARG A 191 5.52 22.13 -4.70
N ASP A 192 4.26 21.81 -4.44
CA ASP A 192 3.22 22.79 -4.19
C ASP A 192 2.59 22.68 -2.78
N ASN A 193 3.19 21.98 -1.80
CA ASN A 193 2.88 22.15 -0.36
C ASN A 193 3.95 22.98 0.35
#